data_AF-A0A0A7EF02-F1
#
_entry.id   AF-A0A0A7EF02-F1
#
_cell.length_a   1.000
_cell.length_b   1.000
_cell.length_c   1.000
_cell.angle_alpha   90.00
_cell.angle_beta   90.00
_cell.angle_gamma   90.00
#
_symmetry.space_group_name_H-M   'P 1'
#
loop_
_entity.id
_entity.type
_entity.pdbx_description
1 polymer ?
#
loop_
_entity_poly.entity_id
_entity_poly.type
_entity_poly.pdbx_seq_one_letter_code
_entity_poly.pdbx_strand_id
1 'polypeptide(L)' 'MALMTTEQVAEFLGVKEERVRRLERESLLIAAEKDDAGNAKFNEDDVKRYKELAERIGGI' A
#
# COMPACT_ATOMS: atom_id res chain seq x y z
N MET A 1 -15.52 -0.57 -1.38
CA MET A 1 -14.12 -0.20 -1.11
C MET A 1 -13.76 -0.75 0.25
N ALA A 2 -12.87 -1.74 0.28
CA ALA A 2 -12.33 -2.29 1.51
C ALA A 2 -11.02 -1.58 1.82
N LEU A 3 -10.80 -1.24 3.08
CA LEU A 3 -9.55 -0.65 3.54
C LEU A 3 -8.65 -1.76 4.05
N MET A 4 -7.38 -1.69 3.65
CA MET A 4 -6.33 -2.60 4.05
C MET A 4 -5.35 -1.89 4.98
N THR A 5 -4.91 -2.60 6.02
CA THR A 5 -3.82 -2.12 6.88
C THR A 5 -2.47 -2.25 6.16
N THR A 6 -1.44 -1.61 6.71
CA THR A 6 -0.06 -1.73 6.19
C THR A 6 0.39 -3.19 6.10
N GLU A 7 0.04 -4.04 7.08
CA GLU A 7 0.33 -5.48 7.08
C GLU A 7 -0.35 -6.20 5.91
N GLN A 8 -1.65 -5.98 5.72
CA GLN A 8 -2.40 -6.61 4.64
C GLN A 8 -1.88 -6.18 3.26
N VAL A 9 -1.50 -4.91 3.11
CA VAL A 9 -0.87 -4.41 1.88
C VAL A 9 0.49 -5.05 1.65
N ALA A 10 1.29 -5.21 2.71
CA ALA A 10 2.61 -5.85 2.63
C ALA A 10 2.47 -7.30 2.15
N GLU A 11 1.54 -8.06 2.73
CA GLU A 11 1.24 -9.43 2.28
C GLU A 11 0.73 -9.47 0.83
N PHE A 12 -0.18 -8.55 0.45
CA PHE A 12 -0.75 -8.51 -0.89
C PHE A 12 0.29 -8.19 -1.98
N LEU A 13 1.18 -7.26 -1.69
CA LEU A 13 2.29 -6.86 -2.57
C LEU A 13 3.48 -7.82 -2.49
N GLY A 14 3.52 -8.72 -1.51
CA GLY A 14 4.66 -9.62 -1.28
C GLY A 14 5.92 -8.91 -0.79
N VAL A 15 5.76 -7.77 -0.12
CA VAL A 15 6.87 -6.94 0.40
C VAL A 15 6.80 -6.82 1.91
N LYS A 16 7.83 -6.24 2.53
CA LYS A 16 7.82 -5.94 3.97
C LYS A 16 6.98 -4.70 4.26
N GLU A 17 6.37 -4.62 5.44
CA GLU A 17 5.65 -3.43 5.92
C GLU A 17 6.49 -2.15 5.85
N GLU A 18 7.80 -2.25 6.12
CA GLU A 18 8.71 -1.10 5.99
C GLU A 18 8.70 -0.53 4.56
N ARG A 19 8.61 -1.40 3.54
CA ARG A 19 8.53 -0.93 2.16
C ARG A 19 7.21 -0.23 1.90
N VAL A 20 6.09 -0.74 2.41
CA VAL A 20 4.78 -0.07 2.32
C VAL A 20 4.79 1.30 2.98
N ARG A 21 5.40 1.43 4.17
CA ARG A 21 5.58 2.74 4.82
C ARG A 21 6.44 3.69 4.00
N ARG A 22 7.48 3.20 3.32
CA ARG A 22 8.25 4.03 2.38
C ARG A 22 7.40 4.45 1.18
N LEU A 23 6.60 3.55 0.61
CA LEU A 23 5.70 3.88 -0.50
C LEU A 23 4.73 5.00 -0.13
N GLU A 24 4.20 4.99 1.10
CA GLU A 24 3.35 6.07 1.60
C GLU A 24 4.13 7.38 1.78
N ARG A 25 5.32 7.33 2.39
CA ARG A 25 6.19 8.51 2.57
C ARG A 25 6.69 9.12 1.25
N GLU A 26 6.88 8.30 0.24
CA GLU A 26 7.31 8.71 -1.11
C GLU A 26 6.12 9.07 -2.02
N SER A 27 4.89 9.08 -1.48
CA SER A 27 3.64 9.31 -2.24
C SER A 27 3.43 8.36 -3.42
N LEU A 28 4.05 7.17 -3.38
CA LEU A 28 3.89 6.11 -4.37
C LEU A 28 2.62 5.30 -4.10
N LEU A 29 2.23 5.14 -2.83
CA LEU A 29 0.98 4.51 -2.41
C LEU A 29 0.24 5.45 -1.46
N ILE A 30 -0.90 5.99 -1.91
CA ILE A 30 -1.64 7.00 -1.16
C ILE A 30 -2.51 6.31 -0.09
N ALA A 31 -2.32 6.71 1.17
CA ALA A 31 -3.20 6.32 2.25
C ALA A 31 -4.60 6.95 2.03
N ALA A 32 -5.64 6.12 2.09
CA ALA A 32 -7.02 6.58 1.99
C ALA A 32 -7.47 7.25 3.30
N GLU A 33 -7.07 6.69 4.44
CA GLU A 33 -7.30 7.26 5.76
C GLU A 33 -6.17 6.86 6.71
N LYS A 34 -6.14 7.48 7.90
CA LYS A 34 -5.32 7.02 9.03
C LYS A 34 -6.24 6.50 10.12
N ASP A 35 -5.87 5.37 10.70
CA ASP A 35 -6.55 4.79 11.86
C ASP A 35 -6.33 5.64 13.13
N ASP A 36 -7.09 5.37 14.20
CA ASP A 36 -6.93 5.98 15.52
C ASP A 36 -5.50 5.86 16.08
N ALA A 37 -4.77 4.79 15.71
CA ALA A 37 -3.36 4.61 16.07
C ALA A 37 -2.37 5.45 15.21
N GLY A 38 -2.87 6.22 14.24
CA GLY A 38 -2.05 6.97 13.29
C GLY A 38 -1.48 6.14 12.13
N ASN A 39 -1.85 4.86 12.04
CA ASN A 39 -1.42 3.97 10.96
C ASN A 39 -2.20 4.24 9.67
N ALA A 40 -1.50 4.28 8.54
CA ALA A 40 -2.11 4.43 7.24
C ALA A 40 -2.96 3.20 6.87
N LYS A 41 -4.19 3.45 6.42
CA LYS A 41 -5.05 2.48 5.74
C LYS A 41 -5.12 2.82 4.26
N PHE A 42 -5.06 1.80 3.44
CA PHE A 42 -5.00 1.91 1.99
C PHE A 42 -6.26 1.32 1.39
N ASN A 43 -6.74 1.91 0.30
CA ASN A 43 -7.85 1.32 -0.42
C ASN A 43 -7.34 0.09 -1.19
N GLU A 44 -8.03 -1.05 -1.06
CA GLU A 44 -7.68 -2.28 -1.76
C GLU A 44 -7.59 -2.05 -3.29
N ASP A 45 -8.49 -1.23 -3.85
CA ASP A 45 -8.50 -0.90 -5.28
C ASP A 45 -7.23 -0.14 -5.71
N ASP A 46 -6.74 0.79 -4.88
CA ASP A 46 -5.51 1.55 -5.14
C ASP A 46 -4.27 0.67 -5.01
N VAL A 47 -4.25 -0.24 -4.04
CA VAL A 47 -3.16 -1.22 -3.83
C VAL A 47 -3.07 -2.18 -5.02
N LYS A 48 -4.20 -2.67 -5.52
CA LYS A 48 -4.26 -3.51 -6.73
C LYS A 48 -3.71 -2.77 -7.96
N ARG A 49 -4.19 -1.55 -8.20
CA ARG A 49 -3.70 -0.70 -9.29
C ARG A 49 -2.21 -0.43 -9.19
N TYR A 50 -1.71 -0.18 -7.98
CA TYR A 50 -0.29 0.01 -7.74
C TYR A 50 0.51 -1.25 -8.08
N LYS A 51 0.04 -2.44 -7.69
CA LYS A 51 0.68 -3.72 -8.03
C LYS A 51 0.78 -3.92 -9.54
N GLU A 52 -0.32 -3.75 -10.25
CA GLU A 52 -0.34 -3.87 -11.72
C GLU A 52 0.61 -2.87 -12.39
N LEU A 53 0.67 -1.64 -11.88
CA LEU A 53 1.59 -0.62 -12.37
C LEU A 53 3.05 -1.01 -12.08
N ALA A 54 3.36 -1.46 -10.87
CA ALA A 54 4.69 -1.90 -10.45
C ALA A 54 5.18 -3.07 -11.33
N GLU A 55 4.36 -4.08 -11.56
CA GLU A 55 4.70 -5.21 -12.44
C GLU A 55 4.98 -4.74 -13.88
N ARG A 56 4.25 -3.72 -14.37
CA ARG A 56 4.45 -3.15 -15.71
C ARG A 56 5.76 -2.37 -15.86
N ILE A 57 6.28 -1.78 -14.79
CA ILE A 57 7.54 -1.01 -14.80
C ILE A 57 8.78 -1.84 -14.43
N GLY A 58 8.61 -3.16 -14.20
CA GLY A 58 9.73 -4.08 -13.91
C GLY A 58 9.70 -4.72 -12.52
N GLY A 59 8.61 -4.58 -11.77
CA GLY A 59 8.41 -5.18 -10.44
C GLY A 59 8.50 -4.17 -9.29
N ILE A 60 8.27 -4.68 -8.07
CA ILE A 60 8.31 -3.94 -6.80
C ILE A 60 9.57 -4.24 -5.99
#